data_AF-A0A7V5VXD4-F1
#
_entry.id   AF-A0A7V5VXD4-F1
#
_cell.length_a   1.000
_cell.length_b   1.000
_cell.length_c   1.000
_cell.angle_alpha   90.00
_cell.angle_beta   90.00
_cell.angle_gamma   90.00
#
_symmetry.space_group_name_H-M   'P 1'
#
loop_
_entity.id
_entity.type
_entity.pdbx_description
1 polymer ?
#
loop_
_entity_poly.entity_id
_entity_poly.type
_entity_poly.pdbx_seq_one_letter_code
_entity_poly.pdbx_strand_id
1 'polypeptide(L)'
;KTIQERKIVKEEHKKEMEEAQDAEEFAEAKKHAQATSKLTSEMIEESKLLLDYLGVPWIEAAHDGEAEAARLIKENVAWASASQDYDSMLFGAEKLIRNLTINRKRKVGTITTEINLEYYSLNKILEYLNINHDQLIDLGILIGVDFFEGITGIGEKTALKLIKEYGTIENIIKNEVKVKGNPIYIDPELLEKIRSIFKNIEKPKIDKKIKWTAPNEEKIKELLVEKHNFSPNLLESGIQKLKEKKESKMQISLDKFFKKS
;
A
#
# COMPACT_ATOMS: atom_id res chain seq x y z
N LYS A 1 8.12 0.19 61.31
CA LYS A 1 7.38 -0.40 60.17
C LYS A 1 7.31 -1.90 60.36
N THR A 2 6.10 -2.41 60.49
CA THR A 2 5.76 -3.77 60.96
C THR A 2 5.99 -4.79 59.83
N ILE A 3 6.29 -6.05 60.18
CA ILE A 3 6.59 -7.15 59.22
C ILE A 3 5.52 -7.30 58.13
N GLN A 4 4.27 -6.92 58.42
CA GLN A 4 3.14 -6.94 57.49
C GLN A 4 3.22 -5.86 56.40
N GLU A 5 3.63 -4.63 56.71
CA GLU A 5 3.77 -3.55 55.72
C GLU A 5 4.86 -3.87 54.69
N ARG A 6 5.92 -4.59 55.11
CA ARG A 6 6.98 -5.06 54.20
C ARG A 6 6.53 -6.19 53.28
N LYS A 7 5.54 -6.99 53.67
CA LYS A 7 4.97 -8.05 52.82
C LYS A 7 4.07 -7.45 51.73
N ILE A 8 3.22 -6.50 52.08
CA ILE A 8 2.30 -5.84 51.13
C ILE A 8 3.08 -5.12 50.03
N VAL A 9 4.07 -4.29 50.39
CA VAL A 9 4.92 -3.58 49.42
C VAL A 9 5.69 -4.55 48.52
N LYS A 10 6.09 -5.72 49.04
CA LYS A 10 6.79 -6.74 48.26
C LYS A 10 5.87 -7.49 47.30
N GLU A 11 4.60 -7.68 47.66
CA GLU A 11 3.58 -8.25 46.79
C GLU A 11 3.15 -7.26 45.70
N GLU A 12 2.99 -5.98 46.03
CA GLU A 12 2.70 -4.91 45.05
C GLU A 12 3.83 -4.79 44.03
N HIS A 13 5.08 -4.69 44.47
CA HIS A 13 6.21 -4.65 43.53
C HIS A 13 6.36 -5.91 42.71
N LYS A 14 6.03 -7.08 43.27
CA LYS A 14 6.04 -8.33 42.51
C LYS A 14 4.98 -8.30 41.41
N LYS A 15 3.79 -7.79 41.71
CA LYS A 15 2.69 -7.66 40.76
C LYS A 15 2.99 -6.62 39.68
N GLU A 16 3.57 -5.47 40.05
CA GLU A 16 4.04 -4.46 39.09
C GLU A 16 5.15 -5.01 38.17
N MET A 17 6.04 -5.85 38.69
CA MET A 17 7.07 -6.52 37.88
C MET A 17 6.49 -7.58 36.95
N GLU A 18 5.52 -8.37 37.40
CA GLU A 18 4.80 -9.34 36.56
C GLU A 18 4.01 -8.64 35.45
N GLU A 19 3.27 -7.57 35.76
CA GLU A 19 2.52 -6.76 34.77
C GLU A 19 3.45 -6.07 33.75
N ALA A 20 4.64 -5.62 34.19
CA ALA A 20 5.64 -5.04 33.30
C ALA A 20 6.28 -6.09 32.38
N GLN A 21 6.56 -7.30 32.89
CA GLN A 21 7.07 -8.41 32.09
C GLN A 21 6.04 -8.88 31.05
N ASP A 22 4.77 -9.03 31.43
CA ASP A 22 3.70 -9.40 30.50
C ASP A 22 3.52 -8.35 29.39
N ALA A 23 3.65 -7.06 29.72
CA ALA A 23 3.55 -5.98 28.74
C ALA A 23 4.76 -5.94 27.78
N GLU A 24 5.96 -6.21 28.27
CA GLU A 24 7.19 -6.28 27.47
C GLU A 24 7.19 -7.50 26.56
N GLU A 25 6.79 -8.67 27.08
CA GLU A 25 6.64 -9.90 26.33
C GLU A 25 5.53 -9.80 25.27
N PHE A 26 4.40 -9.13 25.58
CA PHE A 26 3.34 -8.83 24.62
C PHE A 26 3.80 -7.84 23.53
N ALA A 27 4.59 -6.82 23.89
CA ALA A 27 5.13 -5.87 22.92
C ALA A 27 6.15 -6.54 21.98
N GLU A 28 6.98 -7.43 22.51
CA GLU A 28 7.96 -8.21 21.76
C GLU A 28 7.27 -9.26 20.88
N ALA A 29 6.29 -9.99 21.40
CA ALA A 29 5.43 -10.90 20.63
C ALA A 29 4.68 -10.17 19.51
N LYS A 30 4.16 -8.96 19.76
CA LYS A 30 3.52 -8.12 18.73
C LYS A 30 4.51 -7.66 17.66
N LYS A 31 5.74 -7.34 18.04
CA LYS A 31 6.83 -6.95 17.12
C LYS A 31 7.28 -8.14 16.26
N HIS A 32 7.38 -9.33 16.85
CA HIS A 32 7.65 -10.58 16.14
C HIS A 32 6.48 -10.99 15.24
N ALA A 33 5.23 -10.85 15.70
CA ALA A 33 4.04 -11.09 14.90
C ALA A 33 3.96 -10.12 13.72
N GLN A 34 4.25 -8.83 13.91
CA GLN A 34 4.33 -7.85 12.81
C GLN A 34 5.46 -8.15 11.80
N ALA A 35 6.59 -8.69 12.27
CA ALA A 35 7.69 -9.11 11.40
C ALA A 35 7.41 -10.45 10.66
N THR A 36 6.46 -11.26 11.17
CA THR A 36 6.17 -12.62 10.68
C THR A 36 4.77 -12.75 10.08
N SER A 37 3.95 -11.68 10.11
CA SER A 37 2.55 -11.73 9.67
C SER A 37 2.49 -11.88 8.15
N LYS A 38 2.49 -13.13 7.70
CA LYS A 38 2.05 -13.48 6.36
C LYS A 38 0.56 -13.22 6.29
N LEU A 39 0.14 -12.50 5.27
CA LEU A 39 -1.27 -12.32 4.94
C LEU A 39 -1.92 -13.70 4.77
N THR A 40 -2.96 -14.00 5.54
CA THR A 40 -3.72 -15.26 5.41
C THR A 40 -5.00 -15.01 4.63
N SER A 41 -5.53 -16.05 3.97
CA SER A 41 -6.84 -15.95 3.30
C SER A 41 -7.96 -15.56 4.26
N GLU A 42 -7.89 -16.00 5.52
CA GLU A 42 -8.86 -15.61 6.54
C GLU A 42 -8.82 -14.09 6.81
N MET A 43 -7.62 -13.51 6.95
CA MET A 43 -7.47 -12.06 7.12
C MET A 43 -8.04 -11.28 5.93
N ILE A 44 -7.88 -11.80 4.70
CA ILE A 44 -8.42 -11.18 3.48
C ILE A 44 -9.96 -11.19 3.53
N GLU A 45 -10.56 -12.35 3.79
CA GLU A 45 -12.02 -12.49 3.82
C GLU A 45 -12.65 -11.66 4.96
N GLU A 46 -12.04 -11.64 6.14
CA GLU A 46 -12.49 -10.78 7.23
C GLU A 46 -12.35 -9.28 6.90
N SER A 47 -11.27 -8.89 6.20
CA SER A 47 -11.09 -7.51 5.75
C SER A 47 -12.19 -7.10 4.76
N LYS A 48 -12.55 -8.00 3.82
CA LYS A 48 -13.68 -7.78 2.89
C LYS A 48 -15.00 -7.60 3.63
N LEU A 49 -15.29 -8.46 4.61
CA LEU A 49 -16.50 -8.34 5.45
C LEU A 49 -16.51 -7.01 6.22
N LEU A 50 -15.38 -6.61 6.81
CA LEU A 50 -15.28 -5.34 7.50
C LEU A 50 -15.52 -4.15 6.56
N LEU A 51 -14.99 -4.18 5.33
CA LEU A 51 -15.25 -3.16 4.32
C LEU A 51 -16.73 -3.09 3.94
N ASP A 52 -17.37 -4.25 3.74
CA ASP A 52 -18.82 -4.35 3.49
C ASP A 52 -19.62 -3.74 4.64
N TYR A 53 -19.25 -4.04 5.89
CA TYR A 53 -19.93 -3.50 7.08
C TYR A 53 -19.66 -2.01 7.28
N LEU A 54 -18.50 -1.50 6.90
CA LEU A 54 -18.20 -0.06 6.90
C LEU A 54 -18.89 0.69 5.75
N GLY A 55 -19.43 -0.03 4.77
CA GLY A 55 -20.02 0.54 3.55
C GLY A 55 -18.98 1.11 2.59
N VAL A 56 -17.74 0.60 2.65
CA VAL A 56 -16.64 0.96 1.76
C VAL A 56 -16.64 0.00 0.57
N PRO A 57 -16.79 0.48 -0.67
CA PRO A 57 -16.76 -0.39 -1.83
C PRO A 57 -15.37 -0.95 -2.07
N TRP A 58 -15.30 -2.23 -2.43
CA TRP A 58 -14.08 -2.92 -2.82
C TRP A 58 -14.33 -3.77 -4.07
N ILE A 59 -13.26 -4.03 -4.82
CA ILE A 59 -13.27 -4.81 -6.05
C ILE A 59 -12.24 -5.93 -5.89
N GLU A 60 -12.62 -7.16 -6.23
CA GLU A 60 -11.65 -8.24 -6.41
C GLU A 60 -11.00 -8.06 -7.78
N ALA A 61 -9.72 -7.69 -7.83
CA ALA A 61 -8.99 -7.59 -9.08
C ALA A 61 -8.96 -8.95 -9.80
N ALA A 62 -8.82 -8.94 -11.13
CA ALA A 62 -8.66 -10.20 -11.86
C ALA A 62 -7.39 -10.93 -11.42
N HIS A 63 -6.29 -10.19 -11.27
CA HIS A 63 -4.96 -10.71 -10.96
C HIS A 63 -4.25 -9.79 -9.95
N ASP A 64 -4.01 -8.53 -10.33
CA ASP A 64 -3.23 -7.57 -9.55
C ASP A 64 -4.04 -6.33 -9.18
N GLY A 65 -3.95 -5.90 -7.91
CA GLY A 65 -4.64 -4.74 -7.38
C GLY A 65 -4.13 -3.40 -7.94
N GLU A 66 -2.83 -3.27 -8.21
CA GLU A 66 -2.23 -2.06 -8.80
C GLU A 66 -2.65 -1.91 -10.26
N ALA A 67 -2.78 -3.03 -10.98
CA ALA A 67 -3.31 -3.05 -12.34
C ALA A 67 -4.78 -2.61 -12.36
N GLU A 68 -5.60 -3.15 -11.47
CA GLU A 68 -7.01 -2.75 -11.37
C GLU A 68 -7.15 -1.27 -10.96
N ALA A 69 -6.32 -0.78 -10.05
CA ALA A 69 -6.30 0.64 -9.68
C ALA A 69 -5.95 1.53 -10.89
N ALA A 70 -4.94 1.16 -11.68
CA ALA A 70 -4.59 1.87 -12.91
C ALA A 70 -5.73 1.87 -13.93
N ARG A 71 -6.44 0.75 -14.10
CA ARG A 71 -7.63 0.65 -14.96
C ARG A 71 -8.74 1.60 -14.50
N LEU A 72 -9.07 1.61 -13.21
CA LEU A 72 -10.10 2.49 -12.65
C LEU A 72 -9.76 3.98 -12.82
N ILE A 73 -8.48 4.34 -12.78
CA ILE A 73 -8.02 5.72 -13.04
C ILE A 73 -8.20 6.07 -14.52
N LYS A 74 -7.80 5.18 -15.44
CA LYS A 74 -7.98 5.37 -16.89
C LYS A 74 -9.45 5.51 -17.28
N GLU A 75 -10.33 4.77 -16.61
CA GLU A 75 -11.78 4.84 -16.80
C GLU A 75 -12.45 6.02 -16.07
N ASN A 76 -11.68 6.91 -15.43
CA ASN A 76 -12.16 8.06 -14.65
C ASN A 76 -13.07 7.69 -13.47
N VAL A 77 -12.99 6.46 -12.98
CA VAL A 77 -13.72 5.99 -11.79
C VAL A 77 -13.02 6.42 -10.50
N ALA A 78 -11.68 6.50 -10.53
CA ALA A 78 -10.85 6.97 -9.42
C ALA A 78 -9.92 8.11 -9.87
N TRP A 79 -9.51 8.97 -8.93
CA TRP A 79 -8.61 10.09 -9.24
C TRP A 79 -7.13 9.69 -9.25
N ALA A 80 -6.71 8.82 -8.33
CA ALA A 80 -5.33 8.36 -8.16
C ALA A 80 -5.31 6.97 -7.50
N SER A 81 -4.21 6.23 -7.68
CA SER A 81 -3.90 5.02 -6.90
C SER A 81 -3.28 5.43 -5.57
N ALA A 82 -3.40 4.58 -4.55
CA ALA A 82 -2.77 4.80 -3.26
C ALA A 82 -1.98 3.56 -2.86
N SER A 83 -0.66 3.62 -3.01
CA SER A 83 0.23 2.47 -2.83
C SER A 83 1.59 2.87 -2.28
N GLN A 84 2.31 1.88 -1.75
CA GLN A 84 3.74 1.98 -1.42
C GLN A 84 4.64 1.45 -2.53
N ASP A 85 4.09 1.00 -3.64
CA ASP A 85 4.87 0.58 -4.81
C ASP A 85 4.59 1.53 -5.97
N TYR A 86 5.41 1.45 -7.01
CA TYR A 86 5.27 2.29 -8.20
C TYR A 86 4.58 1.54 -9.35
N ASP A 87 4.18 0.29 -9.14
CA ASP A 87 3.73 -0.61 -10.20
C ASP A 87 2.43 -0.16 -10.86
N SER A 88 1.51 0.49 -10.12
CA SER A 88 0.33 1.10 -10.77
C SER A 88 0.73 2.09 -11.87
N MET A 89 1.87 2.78 -11.76
CA MET A 89 2.37 3.63 -12.84
C MET A 89 2.89 2.84 -14.05
N LEU A 90 3.48 1.67 -13.84
CA LEU A 90 3.84 0.75 -14.93
C LEU A 90 2.57 0.26 -15.65
N PHE A 91 1.50 -0.02 -14.92
CA PHE A 91 0.17 -0.28 -15.48
C PHE A 91 -0.50 0.97 -16.09
N GLY A 92 0.09 2.16 -15.94
CA GLY A 92 -0.36 3.40 -16.56
C GLY A 92 -1.33 4.24 -15.71
N ALA A 93 -1.32 4.08 -14.39
CA ALA A 93 -1.98 5.02 -13.47
C ALA A 93 -1.34 6.39 -13.60
N GLU A 94 -2.15 7.40 -13.96
CA GLU A 94 -1.63 8.77 -14.17
C GLU A 94 -1.13 9.44 -12.88
N LYS A 95 -1.67 9.01 -11.73
CA LYS A 95 -1.50 9.66 -10.43
C LYS A 95 -1.38 8.60 -9.34
N LEU A 96 -0.36 8.71 -8.50
CA LEU A 96 -0.10 7.86 -7.34
C LEU A 96 0.06 8.71 -6.09
N ILE A 97 -0.57 8.28 -5.00
CA ILE A 97 -0.39 8.82 -3.66
C ILE A 97 0.32 7.78 -2.80
N ARG A 98 1.50 8.12 -2.29
CA ARG A 98 2.19 7.28 -1.30
C ARG A 98 1.97 7.80 0.11
N ASN A 99 2.20 6.93 1.08
CA ASN A 99 2.08 7.19 2.52
C ASN A 99 0.66 7.49 3.02
N LEU A 100 -0.37 7.12 2.24
CA LEU A 100 -1.77 7.34 2.64
C LEU A 100 -2.18 6.48 3.84
N THR A 101 -1.74 5.22 3.86
CA THR A 101 -2.12 4.21 4.87
C THR A 101 -1.11 4.11 6.02
N ILE A 102 0.01 4.83 5.95
CA ILE A 102 1.07 4.78 6.97
C ILE A 102 0.78 5.79 8.09
N ASN A 103 1.11 5.41 9.32
CA ASN A 103 1.10 6.33 10.45
C ASN A 103 2.05 7.51 10.20
N ARG A 104 1.49 8.72 10.17
CA ARG A 104 2.22 9.97 9.87
C ARG A 104 3.33 10.32 10.86
N LYS A 105 3.37 9.67 12.03
CA LYS A 105 4.44 9.86 13.02
C LYS A 105 5.10 8.53 13.27
N ARG A 106 6.37 8.41 12.91
CA ARG A 106 7.21 7.26 13.19
C ARG A 106 8.28 7.66 14.20
N LYS A 107 8.32 6.95 15.33
CA LYS A 107 9.37 7.13 16.34
C LYS A 107 10.50 6.15 16.04
N VAL A 108 11.70 6.65 15.80
CA VAL A 108 12.94 5.86 15.66
C VAL A 108 13.89 6.31 16.76
N GLY A 109 14.04 5.48 17.79
CA GLY A 109 14.75 5.87 19.01
C GLY A 109 14.03 7.02 19.74
N THR A 110 14.73 8.11 20.00
CA THR A 110 14.18 9.34 20.59
C THR A 110 13.63 10.33 19.56
N ILE A 111 13.88 10.11 18.27
CA ILE A 111 13.48 11.04 17.20
C ILE A 111 12.11 10.63 16.67
N THR A 112 11.20 11.61 16.58
CA THR A 112 9.91 11.43 15.92
C THR A 112 9.99 12.09 14.54
N THR A 113 9.87 11.28 13.49
CA THR A 113 9.84 11.76 12.11
C THR A 113 8.40 11.81 11.63
N GLU A 114 8.04 12.91 10.99
CA GLU A 114 6.76 13.05 10.30
C GLU A 114 6.87 12.52 8.87
N ILE A 115 6.00 11.57 8.53
CA ILE A 115 5.90 11.00 7.18
C ILE A 115 4.78 11.75 6.46
N ASN A 116 5.16 12.49 5.42
CA ASN A 116 4.25 13.25 4.60
C ASN A 116 3.63 12.39 3.50
N LEU A 117 2.45 12.79 3.03
CA LEU A 117 1.89 12.27 1.79
C LEU A 117 2.80 12.65 0.63
N GLU A 118 3.04 11.71 -0.26
CA GLU A 118 3.79 11.96 -1.49
C GLU A 118 2.85 11.82 -2.67
N TYR A 119 2.99 12.70 -3.65
CA TYR A 119 2.20 12.70 -4.87
C TYR A 119 3.13 12.57 -6.07
N TYR A 120 2.81 11.63 -6.94
CA TYR A 120 3.53 11.39 -8.18
C TYR A 120 2.57 11.46 -9.36
N SER A 121 3.04 12.05 -10.45
CA SER A 121 2.33 12.12 -11.72
C SER A 121 3.15 11.41 -12.78
N LEU A 122 2.53 10.43 -13.44
CA LEU A 122 3.19 9.65 -14.49
C LEU A 122 3.71 10.57 -15.60
N ASN A 123 2.89 11.52 -16.07
CA ASN A 123 3.30 12.46 -17.13
C ASN A 123 4.54 13.28 -16.73
N LYS A 124 4.60 13.78 -15.49
CA LYS A 124 5.77 14.53 -15.00
C LYS A 124 7.00 13.65 -14.89
N ILE A 125 6.84 12.38 -14.51
CA ILE A 125 7.94 11.41 -14.45
C ILE A 125 8.47 11.12 -15.85
N LEU A 126 7.59 10.83 -16.81
CA LEU A 126 7.95 10.57 -18.20
C LEU A 126 8.66 11.76 -18.83
N GLU A 127 8.17 12.99 -18.59
CA GLU A 127 8.80 14.23 -19.03
C GLU A 127 10.19 14.43 -18.40
N TYR A 128 10.28 14.31 -17.07
CA TYR A 128 11.56 14.43 -16.34
C TYR A 128 12.60 13.41 -16.80
N LEU A 129 12.15 12.16 -17.02
CA LEU A 129 13.00 11.10 -17.52
C LEU A 129 13.24 11.20 -19.02
N ASN A 130 12.49 12.00 -19.78
CA ASN A 130 12.53 12.08 -21.24
C ASN A 130 12.40 10.70 -21.91
N ILE A 131 11.37 9.94 -21.50
CA ILE A 131 11.01 8.63 -22.05
C ILE A 131 9.48 8.53 -22.19
N ASN A 132 8.98 7.59 -22.98
CA ASN A 132 7.55 7.28 -23.06
C ASN A 132 7.16 6.15 -22.08
N HIS A 133 5.86 5.81 -22.02
CA HIS A 133 5.34 4.79 -21.10
C HIS A 133 5.84 3.38 -21.42
N ASP A 134 5.94 3.00 -22.71
CA ASP A 134 6.51 1.70 -23.10
C ASP A 134 7.97 1.57 -22.67
N GLN A 135 8.73 2.66 -22.77
CA GLN A 135 10.11 2.74 -22.31
C GLN A 135 10.23 2.68 -20.79
N LEU A 136 9.24 3.21 -20.05
CA LEU A 136 9.18 3.07 -18.60
C LEU A 136 8.92 1.61 -18.21
N ILE A 137 8.07 0.89 -18.94
CA ILE A 137 7.86 -0.55 -18.76
C ILE A 137 9.16 -1.31 -19.01
N ASP A 138 9.82 -1.09 -20.16
CA ASP A 138 11.10 -1.72 -20.48
C ASP A 138 12.19 -1.40 -19.43
N LEU A 139 12.22 -0.17 -18.92
CA LEU A 139 13.10 0.22 -17.83
C LEU A 139 12.83 -0.61 -16.56
N GLY A 140 11.55 -0.80 -16.21
CA GLY A 140 11.15 -1.67 -15.11
C GLY A 140 11.58 -3.13 -15.33
N ILE A 141 11.38 -3.67 -16.52
CA ILE A 141 11.78 -5.04 -16.89
C ILE A 141 13.29 -5.23 -16.75
N LEU A 142 14.10 -4.26 -17.16
CA LEU A 142 15.56 -4.34 -17.03
C LEU A 142 16.03 -4.36 -15.56
N ILE A 143 15.37 -3.59 -14.69
CA ILE A 143 15.69 -3.50 -13.26
C ILE A 143 15.18 -4.73 -12.50
N GLY A 144 13.97 -5.17 -12.82
CA GLY A 144 13.22 -6.19 -12.12
C GLY A 144 11.83 -5.70 -11.71
N VAL A 145 10.84 -6.57 -11.86
CA VAL A 145 9.44 -6.42 -11.43
C VAL A 145 9.01 -7.69 -10.70
N ASP A 146 7.86 -7.68 -10.02
CA ASP A 146 7.44 -8.79 -9.14
C ASP A 146 7.42 -10.19 -9.81
N PHE A 147 7.20 -10.25 -11.12
CA PHE A 147 7.12 -11.49 -11.90
C PHE A 147 8.34 -11.73 -12.81
N PHE A 148 9.35 -10.86 -12.76
CA PHE A 148 10.60 -11.03 -13.50
C PHE A 148 11.77 -10.36 -12.75
N GLU A 149 12.77 -11.14 -12.35
CA GLU A 149 13.88 -10.68 -11.49
C GLU A 149 14.74 -9.55 -12.08
N GLY A 150 14.58 -9.26 -13.38
CA GLY A 150 15.39 -8.27 -14.08
C GLY A 150 16.71 -8.84 -14.59
N ILE A 151 17.58 -7.95 -15.06
CA ILE A 151 18.88 -8.35 -15.61
C ILE A 151 19.97 -8.09 -14.58
N THR A 152 20.67 -9.16 -14.19
CA THR A 152 21.72 -9.07 -13.18
C THR A 152 22.77 -8.02 -13.52
N GLY A 153 22.99 -7.09 -12.60
CA GLY A 153 23.97 -6.01 -12.75
C GLY A 153 23.44 -4.75 -13.44
N ILE A 154 22.17 -4.74 -13.84
CA ILE A 154 21.47 -3.53 -14.28
C ILE A 154 20.66 -2.98 -13.11
N GLY A 155 20.99 -1.74 -12.71
CA GLY A 155 20.18 -0.95 -11.78
C GLY A 155 19.54 0.24 -12.49
N GLU A 156 18.88 1.11 -11.72
CA GLU A 156 18.03 2.19 -12.22
C GLU A 156 18.75 3.17 -13.16
N LYS A 157 20.00 3.53 -12.85
CA LYS A 157 20.80 4.44 -13.68
C LYS A 157 21.23 3.80 -14.99
N THR A 158 21.64 2.53 -14.93
CA THR A 158 22.09 1.77 -16.10
C THR A 158 20.92 1.50 -17.03
N ALA A 159 19.79 1.04 -16.49
CA ALA A 159 18.56 0.80 -17.26
C ALA A 159 18.11 2.08 -17.99
N LEU A 160 18.02 3.20 -17.28
CA LEU A 160 17.63 4.48 -17.89
C LEU A 160 18.59 4.91 -19.01
N LYS A 161 19.90 4.76 -18.81
CA LYS A 161 20.88 5.08 -19.84
C LYS A 161 20.65 4.22 -21.09
N LEU A 162 20.49 2.91 -20.92
CA LEU A 162 20.30 1.98 -22.03
C LEU A 162 19.00 2.27 -22.79
N ILE A 163 17.89 2.52 -22.08
CA ILE A 163 16.62 2.85 -22.72
C ILE A 163 16.69 4.17 -23.48
N LYS A 164 17.38 5.19 -22.95
CA LYS A 164 17.59 6.45 -23.68
C LYS A 164 18.46 6.29 -24.93
N GLU A 165 19.47 5.43 -24.86
CA GLU A 165 20.44 5.24 -25.94
C GLU A 165 19.89 4.35 -27.07
N TYR A 166 19.20 3.27 -26.72
CA TYR A 166 18.76 2.24 -27.68
C TYR A 166 17.25 2.23 -27.93
N GLY A 167 16.46 2.91 -27.10
CA GLY A 167 15.02 3.02 -27.25
C GLY A 167 14.23 1.84 -26.67
N THR A 168 14.59 0.60 -27.02
CA THR A 168 13.89 -0.63 -26.59
C THR A 168 14.86 -1.74 -26.20
N ILE A 169 14.38 -2.74 -25.45
CA ILE A 169 15.18 -3.93 -25.08
C ILE A 169 15.69 -4.69 -26.31
N GLU A 170 14.90 -4.80 -27.37
CA GLU A 170 15.31 -5.47 -28.62
C GLU A 170 16.51 -4.79 -29.26
N ASN A 171 16.53 -3.46 -29.28
CA ASN A 171 17.66 -2.71 -29.81
C ASN A 171 18.90 -2.89 -28.93
N ILE A 172 18.75 -2.98 -27.61
CA ILE A 172 19.87 -3.28 -26.68
C ILE A 172 20.46 -4.65 -27.02
N ILE A 173 19.62 -5.67 -27.20
CA ILE A 173 20.04 -7.05 -27.54
C ILE A 173 20.70 -7.07 -28.94
N LYS A 174 20.09 -6.42 -29.94
CA LYS A 174 20.60 -6.35 -31.31
C LYS A 174 21.97 -5.68 -31.42
N ASN A 175 22.27 -4.74 -30.53
CA ASN A 175 23.58 -4.07 -30.46
C ASN A 175 24.60 -4.80 -29.57
N GLU A 176 24.29 -6.03 -29.13
CA GLU A 176 25.18 -6.89 -28.33
C GLU A 176 25.73 -6.21 -27.06
N VAL A 177 24.92 -5.35 -26.44
CA VAL A 177 25.33 -4.59 -25.26
C VAL A 177 25.67 -5.54 -24.11
N LYS A 178 26.79 -5.25 -23.43
CA LYS A 178 27.26 -6.01 -22.28
C LYS A 178 27.28 -5.17 -21.02
N VAL A 179 26.83 -5.75 -19.91
CA VAL A 179 26.91 -5.15 -18.57
C VAL A 179 27.74 -6.08 -17.69
N LYS A 180 28.82 -5.54 -17.11
CA LYS A 180 29.81 -6.32 -16.34
C LYS A 180 30.37 -7.53 -17.11
N GLY A 181 30.52 -7.39 -18.42
CA GLY A 181 31.03 -8.45 -19.31
C GLY A 181 29.99 -9.46 -19.79
N ASN A 182 28.76 -9.44 -19.27
CA ASN A 182 27.69 -10.34 -19.68
C ASN A 182 26.79 -9.70 -20.73
N PRO A 183 26.44 -10.39 -21.83
CA PRO A 183 25.47 -9.89 -22.79
C PRO A 183 24.08 -9.79 -22.16
N ILE A 184 23.33 -8.77 -22.54
CA ILE A 184 21.92 -8.65 -22.18
C ILE A 184 21.12 -9.58 -23.10
N TYR A 185 20.31 -10.45 -22.51
CA TYR A 185 19.41 -11.32 -23.25
C TYR A 185 18.12 -11.53 -22.46
N ILE A 186 16.99 -11.40 -23.15
CA ILE A 186 15.67 -11.82 -22.70
C ILE A 186 15.05 -12.56 -23.87
N ASP A 187 14.45 -13.71 -23.61
CA ASP A 187 13.72 -14.44 -24.63
C ASP A 187 12.57 -13.56 -25.20
N PRO A 188 12.42 -13.43 -26.53
CA PRO A 188 11.42 -12.54 -27.12
C PRO A 188 9.97 -12.87 -26.74
N GLU A 189 9.63 -14.16 -26.61
CA GLU A 189 8.28 -14.59 -26.22
C GLU A 189 8.01 -14.23 -24.75
N LEU A 190 9.02 -14.43 -23.90
CA LEU A 190 8.96 -14.01 -22.50
C LEU A 190 8.83 -12.48 -22.37
N LEU A 191 9.61 -11.71 -23.12
CA LEU A 191 9.57 -10.23 -23.09
C LEU A 191 8.17 -9.72 -23.46
N GLU A 192 7.58 -10.24 -24.53
CA GLU A 192 6.23 -9.86 -24.94
C GLU A 192 5.18 -10.29 -23.91
N LYS A 193 5.33 -11.47 -23.30
CA LYS A 193 4.45 -11.91 -22.20
C LYS A 193 4.52 -10.95 -21.01
N ILE A 194 5.72 -10.54 -20.60
CA ILE A 194 5.92 -9.59 -19.49
C ILE A 194 5.30 -8.23 -19.82
N ARG A 195 5.54 -7.69 -21.03
CA ARG A 195 4.92 -6.42 -21.46
C ARG A 195 3.40 -6.51 -21.52
N SER A 196 2.86 -7.65 -21.96
CA SER A 196 1.42 -7.85 -22.08
C SER A 196 0.71 -7.72 -20.73
N ILE A 197 1.35 -8.11 -19.63
CA ILE A 197 0.80 -7.96 -18.27
C ILE A 197 0.53 -6.47 -17.97
N PHE A 198 1.46 -5.58 -18.31
CA PHE A 198 1.30 -4.14 -18.07
C PHE A 198 0.35 -3.45 -19.05
N LYS A 199 0.25 -3.94 -20.29
CA LYS A 199 -0.55 -3.31 -21.36
C LYS A 199 -2.00 -3.79 -21.39
N ASN A 200 -2.25 -5.06 -21.10
CA ASN A 200 -3.55 -5.71 -21.23
C ASN A 200 -4.11 -6.06 -19.85
N ILE A 201 -4.57 -5.04 -19.12
CA ILE A 201 -5.17 -5.22 -17.80
C ILE A 201 -6.52 -5.92 -17.96
N GLU A 202 -6.61 -7.15 -17.47
CA GLU A 202 -7.86 -7.91 -17.46
C GLU A 202 -8.89 -7.27 -16.53
N LYS A 203 -10.15 -7.23 -16.98
CA LYS A 203 -11.25 -6.79 -16.13
C LYS A 203 -11.57 -7.86 -15.09
N PRO A 204 -11.99 -7.46 -13.88
CA PRO A 204 -12.43 -8.41 -12.86
C PRO A 204 -13.65 -9.20 -13.37
N LYS A 205 -13.76 -10.47 -12.94
CA LYS A 205 -14.89 -11.34 -13.32
C LYS A 205 -16.25 -10.75 -12.92
N ILE A 206 -16.29 -10.02 -11.82
CA ILE A 206 -17.47 -9.32 -11.32
C ILE A 206 -17.13 -7.84 -11.24
N ASP A 207 -17.65 -7.07 -12.20
CA ASP A 207 -17.52 -5.62 -12.20
C ASP A 207 -18.58 -4.99 -11.26
N LYS A 208 -18.22 -4.86 -9.99
CA LYS A 208 -19.08 -4.25 -8.97
C LYS A 208 -19.10 -2.73 -9.17
N LYS A 209 -20.31 -2.14 -9.26
CA LYS A 209 -20.46 -0.68 -9.22
C LYS A 209 -19.93 -0.13 -7.89
N ILE A 210 -19.01 0.83 -7.97
CA ILE A 210 -18.46 1.50 -6.78
C ILE A 210 -19.52 2.41 -6.18
N LYS A 211 -20.11 1.98 -5.05
CA LYS A 211 -21.09 2.75 -4.31
C LYS A 211 -20.80 2.66 -2.82
N TRP A 212 -20.64 3.83 -2.20
CA TRP A 212 -20.53 3.95 -0.74
C TRP A 212 -21.90 3.82 -0.10
N THR A 213 -21.99 3.07 1.00
CA THR A 213 -23.23 2.88 1.77
C THR A 213 -23.05 3.39 3.21
N ALA A 214 -24.08 3.27 4.04
CA ALA A 214 -23.97 3.59 5.46
C ALA A 214 -23.35 2.39 6.21
N PRO A 215 -22.51 2.64 7.23
CA PRO A 215 -21.94 1.56 8.03
C PRO A 215 -23.04 0.82 8.82
N ASN A 216 -22.88 -0.49 8.97
CA ASN A 216 -23.72 -1.35 9.81
C ASN A 216 -23.03 -1.53 11.18
N GLU A 217 -23.43 -0.70 12.14
CA GLU A 217 -22.78 -0.62 13.46
C GLU A 217 -22.87 -1.91 14.26
N GLU A 218 -24.00 -2.61 14.18
CA GLU A 218 -24.21 -3.89 14.87
C GLU A 218 -23.21 -4.94 14.39
N LYS A 219 -23.08 -5.10 13.07
CA LYS A 219 -22.13 -6.07 12.48
C LYS A 219 -20.67 -5.69 12.69
N ILE A 220 -20.34 -4.39 12.67
CA ILE A 220 -18.98 -3.94 13.00
C ILE A 220 -18.66 -4.27 14.46
N LYS A 221 -19.61 -4.07 15.38
CA LYS A 221 -19.42 -4.38 16.81
C LYS A 221 -19.25 -5.87 17.04
N GLU A 222 -20.10 -6.70 16.44
CA GLU A 222 -19.98 -8.16 16.48
C GLU A 222 -18.59 -8.61 16.00
N LEU A 223 -18.15 -8.12 14.83
CA LEU A 223 -16.86 -8.51 14.27
C LEU A 223 -15.68 -8.01 15.10
N LEU A 224 -15.62 -6.72 15.43
CA LEU A 224 -14.43 -6.15 16.06
C LEU A 224 -14.38 -6.40 17.56
N VAL A 225 -15.49 -6.25 18.28
CA VAL A 225 -15.53 -6.37 19.75
C VAL A 225 -15.70 -7.81 20.17
N GLU A 226 -16.71 -8.51 19.64
CA GLU A 226 -17.05 -9.85 20.15
C GLU A 226 -16.09 -10.92 19.60
N LYS A 227 -15.77 -10.87 18.30
CA LYS A 227 -14.84 -11.84 17.69
C LYS A 227 -13.37 -11.49 17.92
N HIS A 228 -13.01 -10.21 17.80
CA HIS A 228 -11.61 -9.76 17.81
C HIS A 228 -11.19 -8.98 19.07
N ASN A 229 -12.06 -8.87 20.09
CA ASN A 229 -11.76 -8.24 21.38
C ASN A 229 -11.25 -6.79 21.31
N PHE A 230 -11.67 -6.02 20.30
CA PHE A 230 -11.38 -4.59 20.25
C PHE A 230 -12.09 -3.84 21.38
N SER A 231 -11.48 -2.74 21.84
CA SER A 231 -12.10 -1.87 22.85
C SER A 231 -13.42 -1.26 22.34
N PRO A 232 -14.54 -1.46 23.05
CA PRO A 232 -15.83 -0.87 22.67
C PRO A 232 -15.77 0.67 22.54
N ASN A 233 -15.05 1.32 23.45
CA ASN A 233 -14.89 2.77 23.46
C ASN A 233 -14.16 3.29 22.21
N LEU A 234 -13.16 2.55 21.72
CA LEU A 234 -12.46 2.90 20.48
C LEU A 234 -13.41 2.79 19.28
N LEU A 235 -14.22 1.73 19.23
CA LEU A 235 -15.19 1.52 18.16
C LEU A 235 -16.23 2.65 18.12
N GLU A 236 -16.86 2.97 19.24
CA GLU A 236 -17.86 4.04 19.34
C GLU A 236 -17.28 5.39 18.88
N SER A 237 -16.06 5.72 19.35
CA SER A 237 -15.37 6.95 18.93
C SER A 237 -15.05 6.96 17.42
N GLY A 238 -14.76 5.80 16.83
CA GLY A 238 -14.48 5.65 15.40
C GLY A 238 -15.73 5.83 14.55
N ILE A 239 -16.83 5.15 14.91
CA ILE A 239 -18.13 5.26 14.25
C ILE A 239 -18.66 6.70 14.31
N GLN A 240 -18.55 7.35 15.46
CA GLN A 240 -18.99 8.74 15.63
C GLN A 240 -18.24 9.68 14.67
N LYS A 241 -16.93 9.56 14.56
CA LYS A 241 -16.12 10.34 13.59
C LYS A 241 -16.49 10.07 12.14
N LEU A 242 -16.89 8.84 11.79
CA LEU A 242 -17.35 8.50 10.45
C LEU A 242 -18.68 9.20 10.12
N LYS A 243 -19.61 9.26 11.08
CA LYS A 243 -20.90 9.97 10.94
C LYS A 243 -20.70 11.47 10.74
N GLU A 244 -19.91 12.13 11.60
CA GLU A 244 -19.63 13.57 11.53
C GLU A 244 -18.97 14.00 10.21
N LYS A 245 -18.07 13.16 9.66
CA LYS A 245 -17.44 13.42 8.36
C LYS A 245 -18.40 13.28 7.17
N LYS A 246 -19.47 12.48 7.30
CA LYS A 246 -20.48 12.31 6.25
C LYS A 246 -21.41 13.52 6.19
N GLU A 247 -21.78 14.06 7.34
CA GLU A 247 -22.61 15.27 7.45
C GLU A 247 -21.85 16.52 6.98
N SER A 248 -20.57 16.66 7.35
CA SER A 248 -19.74 17.79 6.87
C SER A 248 -19.48 17.79 5.37
N LYS A 249 -19.47 16.62 4.71
CA LYS A 249 -19.39 16.49 3.24
C LYS A 249 -20.63 17.01 2.51
N MET A 250 -21.81 16.99 3.13
CA MET A 250 -23.02 17.61 2.55
C MET A 250 -22.97 19.15 2.58
N GLN A 251 -21.99 19.73 3.29
CA GLN A 251 -21.90 21.16 3.59
C GLN A 251 -20.57 21.79 3.13
N ILE A 252 -20.03 21.36 1.97
CA ILE A 252 -18.81 21.93 1.39
C ILE A 252 -19.21 22.95 0.31
N SER A 253 -19.13 24.24 0.66
CA SER A 253 -19.06 25.34 -0.34
C SER A 253 -17.62 25.56 -0.77
N LEU A 254 -17.44 26.12 -1.98
CA LEU A 254 -16.13 26.49 -2.53
C LEU A 254 -15.29 27.35 -1.56
N ASP A 255 -15.95 28.16 -0.73
CA ASP A 255 -15.31 29.08 0.23
C ASP A 255 -14.50 28.37 1.32
N LYS A 256 -14.88 27.13 1.71
CA LYS A 256 -14.11 26.34 2.67
C LYS A 256 -12.80 25.80 2.07
N PHE A 257 -12.74 25.64 0.75
CA PHE A 257 -11.56 25.10 0.06
C PHE A 257 -10.42 26.14 -0.01
N PHE A 258 -10.75 27.42 -0.17
CA PHE A 258 -9.76 28.49 -0.30
C PHE A 258 -9.39 29.18 1.03
N LYS A 259 -10.04 28.86 2.15
CA LYS A 259 -9.79 29.49 3.46
C LYS A 259 -8.60 28.95 4.25
N LYS A 260 -7.76 28.09 3.65
CA LYS A 260 -6.44 27.76 4.22
C LYS A 260 -5.35 28.17 3.25
N SER A 261 -4.95 29.44 3.33
CA SER A 261 -3.63 29.95 2.97
C SER A 261 -2.97 30.45 4.25
#